data_AF-A0A5S4T7M4-F1
#
_entry.id   AF-A0A5S4T7M4-F1
#
_cell.length_a   1.000
_cell.length_b   1.000
_cell.length_c   1.000
_cell.angle_alpha   90.00
_cell.angle_beta   90.00
_cell.angle_gamma   90.00
#
_symmetry.space_group_name_H-M   'P 1'
#
loop_
_entity.id
_entity.type
_entity.pdbx_description
1 polymer ?
#
loop_
_entity_poly.entity_id
_entity_poly.type
_entity_poly.pdbx_seq_one_letter_code
_entity_poly.pdbx_strand_id
1 'polypeptide(L)'
;ARLAELTEYIKKNKISYIYFEENASQALANTLSKETGVKLDVLNPLESLTEEATKAGEDYISVMEKNLKALKQTTDQEGPEIEPEKEENTKTVYNGYFEDADVKDRILSDYVGNWQSVYPFLEDGT
;
A
#
# COMPACT_ATOMS: atom_id res chain seq x y z
N ALA A 1 -0.65 -18.58 -14.16
CA ALA A 1 -0.26 -18.48 -12.74
C ALA A 1 -0.92 -17.28 -12.08
N ARG A 2 -0.52 -16.05 -12.42
CA ARG A 2 -0.95 -14.82 -11.72
C ARG A 2 -2.47 -14.59 -11.59
N LEU A 3 -3.24 -14.82 -12.67
CA LEU A 3 -4.69 -14.62 -12.63
C LEU A 3 -5.38 -15.55 -11.61
N ALA A 4 -4.91 -16.79 -11.50
CA ALA A 4 -5.44 -17.77 -10.56
C ALA A 4 -5.12 -17.38 -9.10
N GLU A 5 -3.88 -16.93 -8.84
CA GLU A 5 -3.46 -16.42 -7.52
C GLU A 5 -4.35 -15.26 -7.07
N LEU A 6 -4.57 -14.27 -7.95
CA LEU A 6 -5.42 -13.12 -7.64
C LEU A 6 -6.89 -13.53 -7.44
N THR A 7 -7.39 -14.50 -8.21
CA THR A 7 -8.74 -15.03 -8.05
C THR A 7 -8.92 -15.68 -6.68
N GLU A 8 -7.94 -16.47 -6.24
CA GLU A 8 -7.93 -17.10 -4.92
C GLU A 8 -7.84 -16.06 -3.80
N TYR A 9 -6.95 -15.08 -3.95
CA TYR A 9 -6.78 -13.98 -3.00
C TYR A 9 -8.06 -13.15 -2.80
N ILE A 10 -8.73 -12.80 -3.90
CA ILE A 10 -10.02 -12.07 -3.88
C ILE A 10 -11.08 -12.87 -3.12
N LYS A 11 -11.19 -14.18 -3.39
CA LYS A 11 -12.17 -15.04 -2.73
C LYS A 11 -11.86 -15.26 -1.24
N LYS A 12 -10.59 -15.50 -0.91
CA LYS A 12 -10.12 -15.71 0.47
C LYS A 12 -10.42 -14.50 1.36
N ASN A 13 -10.12 -13.30 0.87
CA ASN A 13 -10.28 -12.05 1.62
C ASN A 13 -11.64 -11.37 1.40
N LYS A 14 -12.56 -11.99 0.64
CA LYS A 14 -13.88 -11.41 0.29
C LYS A 14 -13.78 -9.98 -0.28
N ILE A 15 -12.79 -9.76 -1.14
CA ILE A 15 -12.50 -8.45 -1.70
C ILE A 15 -13.68 -8.01 -2.58
N SER A 16 -14.23 -6.83 -2.27
CA SER A 16 -15.38 -6.27 -2.98
C SER A 16 -15.00 -5.37 -4.14
N TYR A 17 -13.87 -4.67 -4.03
CA TYR A 17 -13.37 -3.72 -5.03
C TYR A 17 -11.90 -3.92 -5.35
N ILE A 18 -11.53 -3.76 -6.61
CA ILE A 18 -10.16 -3.51 -7.06
C ILE A 18 -10.10 -2.07 -7.56
N TYR A 19 -9.23 -1.29 -6.94
CA TYR A 19 -8.95 0.08 -7.36
C TYR A 19 -7.78 0.12 -8.35
N PHE A 20 -7.88 1.00 -9.34
CA PHE A 20 -6.82 1.19 -10.34
C PHE A 20 -6.64 2.68 -10.66
N GLU A 21 -5.46 3.03 -11.20
CA GLU A 21 -5.17 4.37 -11.72
C GLU A 21 -5.80 4.58 -13.10
N GLU A 22 -6.19 5.81 -13.46
CA GLU A 22 -6.91 6.10 -14.71
C GLU A 22 -6.18 5.63 -15.99
N ASN A 23 -4.84 5.67 -15.99
CA ASN A 23 -4.02 5.40 -17.18
C ASN A 23 -3.58 3.92 -17.31
N ALA A 24 -3.96 3.05 -16.37
CA ALA A 24 -3.57 1.65 -16.42
C ALA A 24 -4.48 0.81 -17.34
N SER A 25 -3.89 -0.21 -17.98
CA SER A 25 -4.64 -1.19 -18.76
C SER A 25 -5.61 -1.97 -17.87
N GLN A 26 -6.90 -1.81 -18.12
CA GLN A 26 -7.96 -2.48 -17.36
C GLN A 26 -8.19 -3.94 -17.79
N ALA A 27 -7.47 -4.46 -18.79
CA ALA A 27 -7.74 -5.79 -19.34
C ALA A 27 -7.67 -6.90 -18.26
N LEU A 28 -6.67 -6.84 -17.38
CA LEU A 28 -6.52 -7.79 -16.28
C LEU A 28 -7.63 -7.63 -15.23
N ALA A 29 -7.92 -6.39 -14.83
CA ALA A 29 -8.96 -6.06 -13.85
C ALA A 29 -10.34 -6.50 -14.35
N ASN A 30 -10.65 -6.28 -15.63
CA ASN A 30 -11.88 -6.71 -16.27
C ASN A 30 -12.04 -8.23 -16.28
N THR A 31 -10.95 -8.96 -16.55
CA THR A 31 -10.99 -10.43 -16.45
C THR A 31 -11.22 -10.89 -15.02
N LEU A 32 -10.53 -10.30 -14.04
CA LEU A 32 -10.75 -10.63 -12.62
C LEU A 32 -12.18 -10.34 -12.18
N SER A 33 -12.74 -9.20 -12.60
CA SER A 33 -14.14 -8.84 -12.34
C SER A 33 -15.11 -9.88 -12.90
N LYS A 34 -14.90 -10.33 -14.14
CA LYS A 34 -15.74 -11.37 -14.77
C LYS A 34 -15.64 -12.72 -14.06
N GLU A 35 -14.45 -13.11 -13.61
CA GLU A 35 -14.19 -14.43 -13.01
C GLU A 35 -14.57 -14.51 -11.52
N THR A 36 -14.52 -13.38 -10.80
CA THR A 36 -14.70 -13.35 -9.34
C THR A 36 -15.93 -12.57 -8.89
N GLY A 37 -16.49 -11.72 -9.75
CA GLY A 37 -17.55 -10.79 -9.38
C GLY A 37 -17.06 -9.56 -8.63
N VAL A 38 -15.73 -9.38 -8.47
CA VAL A 38 -15.18 -8.17 -7.85
C VAL A 38 -15.51 -6.93 -8.68
N LYS A 39 -15.84 -5.83 -8.02
CA LYS A 39 -16.12 -4.56 -8.69
C LYS A 39 -14.82 -3.82 -8.97
N LEU A 40 -14.85 -2.98 -9.99
CA LEU A 40 -13.71 -2.13 -10.36
C LEU A 40 -14.09 -0.68 -10.10
N ASP A 41 -13.18 0.09 -9.53
CA ASP A 41 -13.33 1.55 -9.38
C ASP A 41 -11.96 2.23 -9.50
N VAL A 42 -11.94 3.55 -9.63
CA VAL A 42 -10.71 4.33 -9.80
C VAL A 42 -10.26 4.89 -8.45
N LEU A 43 -8.95 4.81 -8.19
CA LEU A 43 -8.30 5.59 -7.14
C LEU A 43 -7.12 6.33 -7.78
N ASN A 44 -7.31 7.62 -8.01
CA ASN A 44 -6.38 8.44 -8.78
C ASN A 44 -5.23 8.92 -7.88
N PRO A 45 -3.95 8.61 -8.20
CA PRO A 45 -2.79 9.00 -7.39
C PRO A 45 -2.41 10.47 -7.55
N LEU A 46 -3.12 11.23 -8.38
CA LEU A 46 -2.89 12.65 -8.67
C LEU A 46 -1.55 12.97 -9.34
N GLU A 47 -0.86 11.98 -9.89
CA GLU A 47 0.39 12.16 -10.62
C GLU A 47 0.17 12.88 -11.97
N SER A 48 -1.00 12.67 -12.58
CA SER A 48 -1.40 13.35 -13.82
C SER A 48 -2.92 13.49 -13.90
N LEU A 49 -3.35 14.58 -14.53
CA LEU A 49 -4.73 14.77 -14.97
C LEU A 49 -4.78 14.58 -16.49
N THR A 50 -5.82 13.89 -16.96
CA THR A 50 -6.10 13.83 -18.40
C THR A 50 -6.43 15.21 -18.94
N GLU A 51 -6.24 15.43 -20.25
CA GLU A 51 -6.63 16.69 -20.87
C GLU A 51 -8.14 16.93 -20.71
N GLU A 52 -8.94 15.87 -20.76
CA GLU A 52 -10.38 15.90 -20.58
C GLU A 52 -10.76 16.35 -19.17
N ALA A 53 -10.12 15.78 -18.15
CA ALA A 53 -10.33 16.18 -16.75
C ALA A 53 -9.95 17.64 -16.53
N THR A 54 -8.80 18.07 -17.10
CA THR A 54 -8.34 19.46 -17.01
C THR A 54 -9.31 20.43 -17.68
N LYS A 55 -9.81 20.08 -18.87
CA LYS A 55 -10.84 20.88 -19.59
C LYS A 55 -12.19 20.90 -18.86
N ALA A 56 -12.50 19.85 -18.11
CA ALA A 56 -13.67 19.79 -17.23
C ALA A 56 -13.51 20.58 -15.93
N GLY A 57 -12.33 21.17 -15.67
CA GLY A 57 -12.04 21.96 -14.48
C GLY A 57 -11.76 21.10 -13.24
N GLU A 58 -11.39 19.83 -13.44
CA GLU A 58 -10.95 18.97 -12.34
C GLU A 58 -9.63 19.45 -11.76
N ASP A 59 -9.53 19.41 -10.44
CA ASP A 59 -8.36 19.81 -9.68
C ASP A 59 -8.05 18.80 -8.57
N TYR A 60 -7.08 19.12 -7.72
CA TYR A 60 -6.70 18.27 -6.61
C TYR A 60 -7.90 17.93 -5.70
N ILE A 61 -8.72 18.92 -5.35
CA ILE A 61 -9.81 18.73 -4.40
C ILE A 61 -10.90 17.88 -5.02
N SER A 62 -11.32 18.18 -6.25
CA SER A 62 -12.37 17.41 -6.92
C SER A 62 -11.98 15.95 -7.11
N VAL A 63 -10.71 15.66 -7.41
CA VAL A 63 -10.18 14.29 -7.49
C VAL A 63 -10.13 13.63 -6.11
N MET A 64 -9.70 14.33 -5.06
CA MET A 64 -9.70 13.76 -3.70
C MET A 64 -11.11 13.48 -3.18
N GLU A 65 -12.10 14.29 -3.54
CA GLU A 65 -13.51 14.03 -3.25
C GLU A 65 -14.01 12.76 -3.97
N LYS A 66 -13.60 12.55 -5.22
CA LYS A 66 -13.89 11.30 -5.96
C LYS A 66 -13.21 10.10 -5.33
N ASN A 67 -11.93 10.21 -4.96
CA ASN A 67 -11.19 9.16 -4.26
C ASN A 67 -11.85 8.80 -2.92
N LEU A 68 -12.26 9.80 -2.14
CA LEU A 68 -12.98 9.59 -0.88
C LEU A 68 -14.29 8.84 -1.12
N LYS A 69 -15.07 9.23 -2.13
CA LYS A 69 -16.31 8.53 -2.51
C LYS A 69 -16.03 7.08 -2.94
N ALA A 70 -14.96 6.83 -3.69
CA ALA A 70 -14.55 5.50 -4.12
C ALA A 70 -14.15 4.62 -2.92
N LEU A 71 -13.31 5.14 -2.01
CA LEU A 71 -12.87 4.43 -0.81
C LEU A 71 -14.02 4.05 0.12
N LYS A 72 -15.00 4.95 0.31
CA LYS A 72 -16.21 4.69 1.11
C LYS A 72 -17.02 3.47 0.64
N GLN A 73 -16.94 3.12 -0.64
CA GLN A 73 -17.59 1.91 -1.14
C GLN A 73 -17.01 0.62 -0.54
N THR A 74 -15.78 0.66 -0.05
CA THR A 74 -15.12 -0.44 0.68
C THR A 74 -15.12 -0.20 2.18
N THR A 75 -14.77 1.01 2.65
CA THR A 75 -14.56 1.27 4.09
C THR A 75 -15.85 1.38 4.91
N ASP A 76 -16.97 1.71 4.28
CA ASP A 76 -18.27 1.82 4.97
C ASP A 76 -19.06 0.50 4.95
N GLN A 77 -18.49 -0.57 4.40
CA GLN A 77 -19.09 -1.91 4.35
C GLN A 77 -18.43 -2.81 5.38
N GLU A 78 -19.23 -3.64 6.07
CA GLU A 78 -18.69 -4.68 6.94
C GLU A 78 -18.00 -5.78 6.13
N GLY A 79 -16.88 -6.29 6.63
CA GLY A 79 -16.12 -7.36 6.00
C GLY A 79 -14.94 -7.81 6.85
N PRO A 80 -14.31 -8.94 6.53
CA PRO A 80 -13.04 -9.31 7.15
C PRO A 80 -11.96 -8.31 6.74
N GLU A 81 -10.93 -8.17 7.57
CA GLU A 81 -9.71 -7.46 7.19
C GLU A 81 -9.06 -8.15 5.99
N ILE A 82 -8.57 -7.34 5.03
CA ILE A 82 -7.91 -7.85 3.83
C ILE A 82 -6.43 -8.00 4.17
N GLU A 83 -6.00 -9.24 4.38
CA GLU A 83 -4.60 -9.56 4.64
C GLU A 83 -3.74 -9.34 3.39
N PRO A 84 -2.49 -8.89 3.51
CA PRO A 84 -1.56 -8.82 2.40
C PRO A 84 -1.42 -10.17 1.67
N GLU A 85 -1.24 -10.14 0.35
CA GLU A 85 -1.07 -11.38 -0.43
C GLU A 85 0.14 -12.21 0.00
N LYS A 86 1.17 -11.53 0.50
CA LYS A 86 2.38 -12.14 1.07
C LYS A 86 2.58 -11.56 2.44
N GLU A 87 2.70 -12.44 3.42
CA GLU A 87 3.05 -12.04 4.78
C GLU A 87 4.44 -11.40 4.80
N GLU A 88 4.56 -10.27 5.47
CA GLU A 88 5.84 -9.64 5.72
C GLU A 88 6.55 -10.37 6.87
N ASN A 89 7.76 -10.87 6.60
CA ASN A 89 8.57 -11.45 7.67
C ASN A 89 9.32 -10.35 8.42
N THR A 90 8.78 -9.97 9.58
CA THR A 90 9.36 -8.95 10.46
C THR A 90 10.42 -9.51 11.41
N LYS A 91 10.68 -10.82 11.42
CA LYS A 91 11.69 -11.46 12.28
C LYS A 91 13.09 -11.28 11.69
N THR A 92 13.65 -10.11 11.94
CA THR A 92 15.02 -9.75 11.52
C THR A 92 15.94 -9.56 12.73
N VAL A 93 17.25 -9.64 12.51
CA VAL A 93 18.27 -9.37 13.55
C VAL A 93 18.09 -7.98 14.16
N TYR A 94 17.79 -6.97 13.34
CA TYR A 94 17.55 -5.59 13.80
C TYR A 94 16.30 -5.47 14.69
N ASN A 95 15.29 -6.30 14.45
CA ASN A 95 14.09 -6.39 15.29
C ASN A 95 14.27 -7.31 16.51
N GLY A 96 15.50 -7.78 16.77
CA GLY A 96 15.83 -8.59 17.95
C GLY A 96 15.64 -10.10 17.77
N TYR A 97 15.50 -10.60 16.54
CA TYR A 97 15.39 -12.03 16.24
C TYR A 97 16.72 -12.53 15.67
N PHE A 98 17.51 -13.23 16.50
CA PHE A 98 18.81 -13.79 16.13
C PHE A 98 19.05 -15.07 16.93
N GLU A 99 19.94 -15.92 16.42
CA GLU A 99 20.39 -17.11 17.15
C GLU A 99 21.60 -16.75 18.04
N ASP A 100 21.83 -17.50 19.11
CA ASP A 100 22.98 -17.27 20.01
C ASP A 100 24.32 -17.33 19.25
N ALA A 101 24.39 -18.15 18.20
CA ALA A 101 25.58 -18.28 17.34
C ALA A 101 25.91 -17.02 16.53
N ASP A 102 24.93 -16.12 16.35
CA ASP A 102 25.09 -14.85 15.64
C ASP A 102 25.66 -13.75 16.55
N VAL A 103 25.60 -13.94 17.89
CA VAL A 103 26.08 -12.97 18.88
C VAL A 103 27.59 -13.10 19.05
N LYS A 104 28.30 -11.98 18.90
CA LYS A 104 29.76 -11.92 19.03
C LYS A 104 30.17 -10.66 19.78
N ASP A 105 31.28 -10.76 20.50
CA ASP A 105 31.93 -9.62 21.12
C ASP A 105 32.29 -8.56 20.06
N ARG A 106 32.15 -7.29 20.44
CA ARG A 106 32.40 -6.14 19.58
C ARG A 106 33.53 -5.27 20.13
N ILE A 107 34.19 -4.53 19.23
CA ILE A 107 35.30 -3.65 19.57
C ILE A 107 34.86 -2.19 19.49
N LEU A 108 35.54 -1.30 20.23
CA LEU A 108 35.19 0.12 20.27
C LEU A 108 35.26 0.78 18.88
N SER A 109 36.13 0.29 17.99
CA SER A 109 36.25 0.79 16.62
C SER A 109 35.00 0.59 15.78
N ASP A 110 34.09 -0.29 16.18
CA ASP A 110 32.78 -0.44 15.52
C ASP A 110 31.91 0.82 15.64
N TYR A 111 32.23 1.72 16.59
CA TYR A 111 31.46 2.93 16.88
C TYR A 111 32.26 4.22 16.65
N VAL A 112 33.43 4.14 16.00
CA VAL A 112 34.27 5.32 15.74
C VAL A 112 33.56 6.26 14.76
N GLY A 113 33.43 7.52 15.16
CA GLY A 113 32.79 8.57 14.38
C GLY A 113 32.46 9.79 15.23
N ASN A 114 31.98 10.85 14.58
CA ASN A 114 31.39 11.99 15.26
C ASN A 114 29.87 11.75 15.38
N TRP A 115 29.37 11.75 16.61
CA TRP A 115 27.97 11.50 16.91
C TRP A 115 27.32 12.76 17.45
N GLN A 116 26.06 12.99 17.08
CA GLN A 116 25.23 14.06 17.63
C GLN A 116 24.00 13.45 18.32
N SER A 117 23.55 14.10 19.38
CA SER A 117 22.31 13.72 20.05
C SER A 117 21.12 14.01 19.12
N VAL A 118 20.14 13.10 19.09
CA VAL A 118 18.86 13.33 18.42
C VAL A 118 17.86 14.11 19.29
N TYR A 119 18.18 14.34 20.57
CA TYR A 119 17.30 15.03 21.51
C TYR A 119 16.90 16.47 21.09
N PRO A 120 17.80 17.29 20.51
CA PRO A 120 17.40 18.64 20.06
C PRO A 120 16.29 18.61 19.01
N PHE A 121 16.27 17.62 18.11
CA PHE A 121 15.22 17.45 17.10
C PHE A 121 13.87 17.11 17.75
N LEU A 122 13.89 16.35 18.86
CA LEU A 122 12.67 16.10 19.64
C LEU A 122 12.15 17.39 20.31
N GLU A 123 13.05 18.24 20.82
CA GLU A 123 12.66 19.49 21.50
C GLU A 123 12.08 20.53 20.52
N ASP A 124 12.62 20.62 19.30
CA ASP A 124 12.17 21.59 18.29
C ASP A 124 11.09 21.02 17.35
N GLY A 125 10.84 19.71 17.39
CA GLY A 125 9.82 19.01 16.62
C GLY A 125 10.23 18.63 15.20
N THR A 126 11.53 18.55 14.91
CA THR A 126 12.08 18.11 13.61
C THR A 126 12.39 16.62 13.51
#